data_AF-A0A800JYP7-F1
#
_entry.id   AF-A0A800JYP7-F1
#
_cell.length_a   1.000
_cell.length_b   1.000
_cell.length_c   1.000
_cell.angle_alpha   90.00
_cell.angle_beta   90.00
_cell.angle_gamma   90.00
#
_symmetry.space_group_name_H-M   'P 1'
#
loop_
_entity.id
_entity.type
_entity.pdbx_description
1 polymer ?
#
loop_
_entity_poly.entity_id
_entity_poly.type
_entity_poly.pdbx_seq_one_letter_code
_entity_poly.pdbx_strand_id
1 'polypeptide(L)'
;MGAPLLMGGKVAGILTACSRRPRHFSEGDSAVLQRLASQAVVALENARLHTNLQALSLTDPLTGLPNRRRLQIHLEKEVAAGRRGRSLVVVIFDL
;
A
#
# COMPACT_ATOMS: atom_id res chain seq x y z
N MET A 1 -15.26 -19.75 5.39
CA MET A 1 -16.00 -18.72 6.13
C MET A 1 -15.38 -17.37 5.82
N GLY A 2 -16.15 -16.28 5.88
CA GLY A 2 -15.65 -14.94 5.56
C GLY A 2 -16.20 -13.91 6.52
N ALA A 3 -15.42 -12.86 6.78
CA ALA A 3 -15.82 -11.68 7.53
C ALA A 3 -15.57 -10.43 6.67
N PRO A 4 -16.52 -9.48 6.59
CA PRO A 4 -16.35 -8.28 5.80
C PRO A 4 -15.32 -7.33 6.42
N LEU A 5 -14.54 -6.67 5.58
CA LEU A 5 -13.68 -5.56 5.95
C LEU A 5 -14.47 -4.26 5.73
N LEU A 6 -14.90 -3.62 6.82
CA LEU A 6 -15.70 -2.40 6.77
C LEU A 6 -14.83 -1.16 6.99
N MET A 7 -14.59 -0.37 5.94
CA MET A 7 -13.91 0.93 6.04
C MET A 7 -14.95 2.06 5.91
N GLY A 8 -15.05 2.92 6.92
CA GLY A 8 -16.02 4.02 6.93
C GLY A 8 -17.48 3.58 6.70
N GLY A 9 -17.86 2.41 7.22
CA GLY A 9 -19.20 1.82 7.06
C GLY A 9 -19.46 1.17 5.69
N LYS A 10 -18.49 1.18 4.77
CA LYS A 10 -18.59 0.51 3.46
C LYS A 10 -17.74 -0.76 3.44
N VAL A 11 -18.25 -1.80 2.77
CA VAL A 11 -17.49 -3.04 2.54
C VAL A 11 -16.37 -2.74 1.55
N ALA A 12 -15.14 -2.84 2.00
CA ALA A 12 -13.94 -2.69 1.18
C ALA A 12 -13.35 -4.02 0.70
N GLY A 13 -13.77 -5.13 1.31
CA GLY A 13 -13.30 -6.46 0.96
C GLY A 13 -13.81 -7.52 1.94
N ILE A 14 -13.32 -8.74 1.80
CA ILE A 14 -13.68 -9.88 2.65
C ILE A 14 -12.40 -10.58 3.11
N LEU A 15 -12.24 -10.74 4.43
CA LEU A 15 -11.25 -11.62 5.02
C LEU A 15 -11.80 -13.04 5.05
N THR A 16 -11.13 -13.97 4.37
CA THR A 16 -11.63 -15.34 4.21
C THR A 16 -10.73 -16.33 4.93
N ALA A 17 -11.33 -17.24 5.70
CA ALA A 17 -10.67 -18.42 6.22
C ALA A 17 -11.16 -19.67 5.48
N CYS A 18 -10.19 -20.42 4.94
CA CYS A 18 -10.41 -21.60 4.11
C CYS A 18 -9.86 -22.84 4.80
N SER A 19 -10.56 -23.97 4.70
CA SER A 19 -10.08 -25.28 5.15
C SER A 19 -10.43 -26.34 4.12
N ARG A 20 -9.53 -27.32 3.97
CA ARG A 20 -9.75 -28.50 3.10
C ARG A 20 -10.63 -29.57 3.77
N ARG A 21 -10.91 -29.44 5.07
CA ARG A 21 -11.74 -30.39 5.83
C ARG A 21 -13.19 -29.86 5.91
N PRO A 22 -14.21 -30.71 5.67
CA PRO A 22 -15.61 -30.31 5.85
C PRO A 22 -15.90 -29.94 7.31
N ARG A 23 -16.76 -28.93 7.52
CA ARG A 23 -17.24 -28.47 8.86
C ARG A 23 -16.13 -28.13 9.86
N HIS A 24 -15.02 -27.62 9.37
CA HIS A 24 -13.85 -27.32 10.21
C HIS A 24 -14.01 -26.09 11.11
N PHE A 25 -15.00 -25.23 10.84
CA PHE A 25 -15.14 -23.95 11.53
C PHE A 25 -16.40 -23.94 12.39
N SER A 26 -16.22 -23.51 13.63
CA SER A 26 -17.24 -23.31 14.65
C SER A 26 -17.72 -21.86 14.69
N GLU A 27 -18.78 -21.57 15.45
CA GLU A 27 -19.21 -20.18 15.71
C GLU A 27 -18.14 -19.35 16.43
N GLY A 28 -17.36 -19.98 17.31
CA GLY A 28 -16.23 -19.34 17.98
C GLY A 28 -15.19 -18.82 16.99
N ASP A 29 -14.96 -19.56 15.90
CA ASP A 29 -14.04 -19.16 14.84
C ASP A 29 -14.58 -17.97 14.04
N SER A 30 -15.90 -17.86 13.88
CA SER A 30 -16.53 -16.69 13.25
C SER A 30 -16.29 -15.42 14.07
N ALA A 31 -16.46 -15.49 15.40
CA ALA A 31 -16.19 -14.36 16.28
C ALA A 31 -14.71 -13.94 16.25
N VAL A 32 -13.79 -14.91 16.20
CA VAL A 32 -12.36 -14.65 16.01
C VAL A 32 -12.09 -13.99 14.66
N LEU A 33 -12.65 -14.52 13.57
CA LEU A 33 -12.45 -13.98 12.23
C LEU A 33 -13.01 -12.55 12.10
N GLN A 34 -14.15 -12.26 12.74
CA GLN A 34 -14.72 -10.92 12.82
C GLN A 34 -13.76 -9.94 13.52
N ARG A 35 -13.17 -10.34 14.65
CA ARG A 35 -12.18 -9.51 15.37
C ARG A 35 -10.92 -9.27 14.54
N LEU A 36 -10.42 -10.30 13.86
CA LEU A 36 -9.29 -10.18 12.95
C LEU A 36 -9.60 -9.26 11.78
N ALA A 37 -10.80 -9.35 11.20
CA ALA A 37 -11.25 -8.46 10.14
C ALA A 37 -11.27 -7.00 10.61
N SER A 38 -11.82 -6.73 11.81
CA SER A 38 -11.81 -5.38 12.40
C SER A 38 -10.39 -4.84 12.61
N GLN A 39 -9.46 -5.68 13.08
CA GLN A 39 -8.07 -5.25 13.26
C GLN A 39 -7.34 -5.03 11.92
N ALA A 40 -7.63 -5.86 10.92
CA ALA A 40 -7.10 -5.69 9.57
C ALA A 40 -7.56 -4.37 8.93
N VAL A 41 -8.82 -3.97 9.13
CA VAL A 41 -9.34 -2.66 8.70
C VAL A 41 -8.47 -1.52 9.25
N VAL A 42 -8.21 -1.52 10.57
CA VAL A 42 -7.39 -0.47 11.20
C VAL A 42 -5.97 -0.43 10.62
N ALA A 43 -5.36 -1.61 10.43
CA ALA A 43 -4.03 -1.70 9.83
C ALA A 43 -3.99 -1.18 8.39
N LEU A 44 -5.01 -1.50 7.59
CA LEU A 44 -5.14 -1.04 6.21
C LEU A 44 -5.37 0.48 6.13
N GLU A 45 -6.19 1.05 7.01
CA GLU A 45 -6.39 2.50 7.09
C GLU A 45 -5.08 3.22 7.45
N ASN A 46 -4.34 2.70 8.43
CA ASN A 46 -3.03 3.23 8.80
C ASN A 46 -2.03 3.16 7.65
N ALA A 47 -1.97 2.02 6.95
CA ALA A 47 -1.11 1.87 5.78
C ALA A 47 -1.47 2.87 4.68
N ARG A 48 -2.77 3.06 4.40
CA ARG A 48 -3.26 4.03 3.40
C ARG A 48 -2.89 5.47 3.78
N LEU A 49 -3.11 5.87 5.03
CA LEU A 49 -2.73 7.19 5.53
C LEU A 49 -1.22 7.40 5.41
N HIS A 50 -0.43 6.40 5.77
CA HIS A 50 1.02 6.46 5.66
C HIS A 50 1.48 6.60 4.21
N THR A 51 0.93 5.82 3.28
CA THR A 51 1.21 5.94 1.84
C THR A 51 0.86 7.33 1.31
N ASN A 52 -0.27 7.90 1.73
CA ASN A 52 -0.68 9.25 1.32
C ASN A 52 0.28 10.32 1.85
N LEU A 53 0.72 10.21 3.11
CA LEU A 53 1.73 11.10 3.68
C LEU A 53 3.08 10.99 2.95
N GLN A 54 3.49 9.77 2.60
CA GLN A 54 4.69 9.56 1.78
C GLN A 54 4.54 10.18 0.38
N ALA A 55 3.37 10.06 -0.25
CA ALA A 55 3.11 10.67 -1.55
C ALA A 55 3.28 12.19 -1.49
N LEU A 56 2.68 12.85 -0.49
CA LEU A 56 2.84 14.28 -0.25
C LEU A 56 4.30 14.69 0.03
N SER A 57 5.09 13.82 0.67
CA SER A 57 6.52 14.06 0.87
C SER A 57 7.35 13.96 -0.43
N LEU A 58 6.79 13.42 -1.50
CA LEU A 58 7.47 13.10 -2.75
C LEU A 58 6.96 13.87 -3.98
N THR A 59 5.90 14.65 -3.82
CA THR A 59 5.32 15.49 -4.87
C THR A 59 5.35 16.95 -4.45
N ASP A 60 5.65 17.84 -5.40
CA ASP A 60 5.53 19.27 -5.21
C ASP A 60 4.05 19.67 -5.40
N PRO A 61 3.39 20.29 -4.40
CA PRO A 61 1.96 20.56 -4.47
C PRO A 61 1.61 21.70 -5.44
N LEU A 62 2.57 22.56 -5.80
CA LEU A 62 2.35 23.68 -6.72
C LEU A 62 2.28 23.21 -8.17
N THR A 63 3.07 22.17 -8.51
CA THR A 63 3.19 21.66 -9.88
C THR A 63 2.57 20.28 -10.09
N GLY A 64 2.30 19.53 -9.02
CA GLY A 64 1.87 18.12 -9.09
C GLY A 64 2.97 17.16 -9.55
N LEU A 65 4.18 17.67 -9.79
CA LEU A 65 5.32 16.89 -10.26
C LEU A 65 6.06 16.21 -9.10
N PRO A 66 6.86 15.17 -9.36
CA PRO A 66 7.79 14.63 -8.39
C PRO A 66 8.73 15.72 -7.86
N ASN A 67 8.84 15.85 -6.55
CA ASN A 67 9.73 16.83 -5.95
C ASN A 67 11.20 16.36 -5.96
N ARG A 68 12.09 17.23 -5.47
CA ARG A 68 13.53 16.97 -5.38
C ARG A 68 13.87 15.64 -4.70
N ARG A 69 13.15 15.25 -3.65
CA ARG A 69 13.40 14.00 -2.91
C ARG A 69 13.12 12.78 -3.79
N ARG A 70 12.02 12.80 -4.55
CA ARG A 70 11.66 11.70 -5.46
C ARG A 70 12.63 11.58 -6.63
N LEU A 71 13.12 12.71 -7.15
CA LEU A 71 14.19 12.73 -8.15
C LEU A 71 15.44 12.03 -7.61
N GLN A 72 15.89 12.37 -6.40
CA GLN A 72 17.10 11.80 -5.80
C GLN A 72 16.99 10.27 -5.62
N ILE A 73 15.85 9.79 -5.10
CA ILE A 73 15.59 8.35 -4.95
C ILE A 73 15.65 7.60 -6.30
N HIS A 74 15.08 8.17 -7.36
CA HIS A 74 15.10 7.53 -8.69
C HIS A 74 16.48 7.61 -9.33
N LEU A 75 17.17 8.74 -9.17
CA LEU A 75 18.50 8.93 -9.74
C LEU A 75 19.51 7.93 -9.16
N GLU A 76 19.50 7.70 -7.85
CA GLU A 76 20.36 6.71 -7.20
C GLU A 76 20.13 5.29 -7.76
N LYS A 77 18.86 4.90 -7.95
CA LYS A 77 18.50 3.60 -8.53
C LYS A 77 18.98 3.46 -9.97
N GLU A 78 18.76 4.47 -10.79
CA GLU A 78 19.14 4.43 -12.21
C GLU A 78 20.67 4.53 -12.40
N VAL A 79 21.38 5.30 -11.57
CA VAL A 79 22.86 5.30 -11.56
C VAL A 79 23.39 3.91 -11.20
N ALA A 80 22.82 3.25 -10.19
CA ALA A 80 23.19 1.89 -9.83
C ALA A 80 22.89 0.89 -10.96
N ALA A 81 21.78 1.06 -11.67
CA ALA A 81 21.45 0.26 -12.86
C ALA A 81 22.40 0.54 -14.03
N GLY A 82 22.86 1.79 -14.18
CA GLY A 82 23.79 2.17 -15.22
C GLY A 82 25.20 1.61 -15.03
N ARG A 83 25.64 1.45 -13.78
CA ARG A 83 26.85 0.68 -13.45
C ARG A 83 26.78 -0.79 -13.90
N ARG A 84 25.57 -1.31 -14.16
CA ARG A 84 25.33 -2.66 -14.70
C ARG A 84 25.09 -2.66 -16.22
N GLY A 85 25.39 -1.57 -16.92
CA GLY A 85 25.34 -1.48 -18.39
C GLY A 85 24.04 -0.91 -18.98
N ARG A 86 23.09 -0.43 -18.17
CA ARG A 86 21.94 0.35 -18.69
C ARG A 86 22.34 1.79 -18.98
N SER A 87 21.88 2.36 -20.10
CA SER A 87 22.08 3.79 -20.36
C SER A 87 21.13 4.63 -19.50
N LEU A 88 21.62 5.74 -18.94
CA LEU A 88 20.87 6.73 -18.18
C LEU A 88 20.96 8.08 -18.89
N VAL A 89 19.82 8.75 -19.04
CA VAL A 89 19.72 10.11 -19.59
C VAL A 89 19.08 11.03 -18.54
N VAL A 90 19.65 12.22 -18.35
CA VAL A 90 19.12 13.28 -17.49
C VAL A 90 18.95 14.52 -18.34
N VAL A 91 17.77 15.15 -18.26
CA VAL A 91 17.48 16.42 -18.93
C VAL A 91 17.22 17.46 -17.86
N ILE A 92 17.91 18.60 -17.96
CA ILE A 92 17.70 19.77 -17.10
C ILE A 92 17.14 20.87 -17.99
N PHE A 93 16.02 21.43 -17.58
CA PHE A 93 15.34 22.53 -18.25
C PHE A 93 15.04 23.62 -17.21
N ASP A 94 15.21 24.86 -17.63
CA ASP A 94 14.88 26.07 -16.88
C ASP A 94 13.93 26.88 -17.78
N LEU A 95 12.86 27.42 -17.20
CA LEU A 95 11.79 28.13 -17.91
C LEU A 95 11.97 29.65 -17.86
#